data_AF-A0AAW1FAU1-F1
#
_entry.id   AF-A0AAW1FAU1-F1
#
_cell.length_a   1.000
_cell.length_b   1.000
_cell.length_c   1.000
_cell.angle_alpha   90.00
_cell.angle_beta   90.00
_cell.angle_gamma   90.00
#
_symmetry.space_group_name_H-M   'P 1'
#
loop_
_entity.id
_entity.type
_entity.pdbx_description
1 polymer ?
#
loop_
_entity_poly.entity_id
_entity_poly.type
_entity_poly.pdbx_seq_one_letter_code
_entity_poly.pdbx_strand_id
1 'polypeptide(L)'
;MRLLPPDEVGGFFSLVFSFSSQGDRKEPPGPKPLPLLGNLLQLDLKRPYNTLLKLSKKYGSVFTFYMGPQKVVVLSGYKTVKEALVNHADEFEDRDQSQLQHEFNQGHGIIWSNGDSWKEMRRFALMNLKDFGMGKRAIEEKIIEESQHLIGVLKNFKGEAFDTTQPIRFAVSNIICSMVYGSRFQYDDPDFTSLVHNMSSRNELFGSPSITVYNMFPWFFKWIPNRKLFFRFGAAIKIQNLQLFSRLKETLNPQMCRGFVDAFLVQKQNLEVRKQIY
;
A
#
# COMPACT_ATOMS: atom_id res chain seq x y z
N MET A 1 17.00 10.05 26.40
CA MET A 1 16.20 9.26 25.43
C MET A 1 15.64 8.08 26.20
N ARG A 2 14.41 8.18 26.75
CA ARG A 2 13.80 7.05 27.49
C ARG A 2 13.23 6.08 26.46
N LEU A 3 13.84 4.90 26.37
CA LEU A 3 13.32 3.78 25.61
C LEU A 3 12.01 3.33 26.27
N LEU A 4 10.93 3.32 25.49
CA LEU A 4 9.66 2.74 25.92
C LEU A 4 9.85 1.23 26.14
N PRO A 5 9.17 0.62 27.12
CA PRO A 5 9.28 -0.81 27.39
C PRO A 5 8.82 -1.66 26.18
N PRO A 6 9.39 -2.86 26.01
CA PRO A 6 9.14 -3.74 24.85
C PRO A 6 7.67 -4.16 24.68
N ASP A 7 6.85 -3.97 25.70
CA ASP A 7 5.44 -4.35 25.74
C ASP A 7 4.52 -3.38 24.96
N GLU A 8 5.04 -2.21 24.53
CA GLU A 8 4.30 -1.21 23.76
C GLU A 8 4.55 -1.28 22.23
N VAL A 9 5.43 -2.18 21.76
CA VAL A 9 5.70 -2.36 20.32
C VAL A 9 4.73 -3.41 19.74
N GLY A 10 3.44 -3.26 20.04
CA GLY A 10 2.37 -3.99 19.36
C GLY A 10 2.04 -3.27 18.06
N GLY A 11 2.51 -3.79 16.92
CA GLY A 11 2.13 -3.29 15.60
C GLY A 11 0.61 -3.15 15.49
N PHE A 12 0.13 -1.92 15.36
CA PHE A 12 -1.30 -1.63 15.25
C PHE A 12 -1.71 -1.80 13.79
N PHE A 13 -2.30 -2.96 13.46
CA PHE A 13 -2.99 -3.19 12.20
C PHE A 13 -4.47 -2.85 12.39
N SER A 14 -4.89 -1.67 11.95
CA SER A 14 -6.32 -1.37 11.79
C SER A 14 -6.77 -1.89 10.43
N LEU A 15 -7.49 -3.01 10.42
CA LEU A 15 -8.29 -3.41 9.28
C LEU A 15 -9.73 -2.94 9.51
N VAL A 16 -10.28 -2.30 8.49
CA VAL A 16 -11.62 -1.73 8.47
C VAL A 16 -12.45 -2.67 7.60
N PHE A 17 -13.42 -3.36 8.20
CA PHE A 17 -14.37 -4.20 7.47
C PHE A 17 -15.76 -3.57 7.49
N SER A 18 -16.36 -3.40 6.32
CA SER A 18 -17.76 -2.97 6.16
C SER A 18 -18.67 -4.18 6.04
N PHE A 19 -19.56 -4.37 7.02
CA PHE A 19 -20.55 -5.44 7.03
C PHE A 19 -21.97 -4.89 6.78
N SER A 20 -22.76 -5.57 5.93
CA SER A 20 -24.22 -5.39 5.88
C SER A 20 -24.87 -6.36 6.90
N SER A 21 -25.81 -5.87 7.71
CA SER A 21 -26.46 -6.71 8.72
C SER A 21 -27.66 -7.47 8.12
N GLN A 22 -27.63 -8.79 8.17
CA GLN A 22 -28.86 -9.60 8.27
C GLN A 22 -29.20 -9.77 9.76
N GLY A 23 -30.49 -9.68 10.09
CA GLY A 23 -31.03 -9.52 11.44
C GLY A 23 -30.72 -10.65 12.44
N ASP A 24 -30.95 -10.31 13.72
CA ASP A 24 -30.94 -11.13 14.95
C ASP A 24 -29.60 -11.54 15.60
N ARG A 25 -28.44 -11.02 15.16
CA ARG A 25 -27.18 -11.18 15.91
C ARG A 25 -26.83 -9.91 16.69
N LYS A 26 -26.55 -10.04 18.00
CA LYS A 26 -26.04 -8.94 18.83
C LYS A 26 -24.73 -8.44 18.23
N GLU A 27 -24.74 -7.22 17.72
CA GLU A 27 -23.55 -6.59 17.12
C GLU A 27 -22.49 -6.30 18.19
N PRO A 28 -21.20 -6.18 17.79
CA PRO A 28 -20.16 -5.74 18.71
C PRO A 28 -20.49 -4.37 19.31
N PRO A 29 -20.16 -4.15 20.59
CA PRO A 29 -20.42 -2.88 21.27
C PRO A 29 -19.69 -1.72 20.58
N GLY A 30 -20.12 -0.48 20.78
CA GLY A 30 -19.46 0.67 20.18
C GLY A 30 -20.05 2.00 20.62
N PRO A 31 -19.36 3.13 20.36
CA PRO A 31 -19.92 4.45 20.60
C PRO A 31 -21.18 4.68 19.75
N LYS A 32 -22.22 5.26 20.36
CA LYS A 32 -23.47 5.57 19.66
C LYS A 32 -23.18 6.54 18.48
N PRO A 33 -23.52 6.17 17.23
CA PRO A 33 -23.28 7.03 16.08
C PRO A 33 -24.28 8.19 16.02
N LEU A 34 -23.84 9.30 15.44
CA LEU A 34 -24.71 10.40 15.03
C LEU A 34 -25.31 10.13 13.64
N PRO A 35 -26.52 10.61 13.34
CA PRO A 35 -27.08 10.53 12.00
C PRO A 35 -26.13 11.14 10.96
N LEU A 36 -25.91 10.43 9.84
CA LEU A 36 -25.02 10.77 8.72
C LEU A 36 -23.52 10.83 9.04
N LEU A 37 -23.13 11.41 10.17
CA LEU A 37 -21.74 11.62 10.56
C LEU A 37 -21.10 10.40 11.26
N GLY A 38 -21.89 9.43 11.72
CA GLY A 38 -21.35 8.30 12.46
C GLY A 38 -20.63 8.76 13.73
N ASN A 39 -19.39 8.32 13.92
CA ASN A 39 -18.57 8.69 15.08
C ASN A 39 -17.48 9.71 14.76
N LEU A 40 -17.59 10.46 13.65
CA LEU A 40 -16.53 11.35 13.19
C LEU A 40 -16.16 12.48 14.16
N LEU A 41 -17.12 13.00 14.94
CA LEU A 41 -16.83 14.02 15.95
C LEU A 41 -15.93 13.51 17.08
N GLN A 42 -15.82 12.19 17.23
CA GLN A 42 -14.96 11.55 18.22
C GLN A 42 -13.60 11.17 17.61
N LEU A 43 -13.44 11.28 16.29
CA LEU A 43 -12.27 10.82 15.54
C LEU A 43 -11.26 11.95 15.32
N ASP A 44 -10.05 11.79 15.87
CA ASP A 44 -8.91 12.57 15.40
C ASP A 44 -8.46 12.08 14.02
N LEU A 45 -8.85 12.79 12.97
CA LEU A 45 -8.51 12.45 11.58
C LEU A 45 -7.00 12.48 11.28
N LYS A 46 -6.20 13.21 12.08
CA LYS A 46 -4.73 13.19 11.92
C LYS A 46 -4.10 11.97 12.56
N ARG A 47 -4.74 11.42 13.60
CA ARG A 47 -4.24 10.27 14.37
C ARG A 47 -5.39 9.31 14.71
N PRO A 48 -6.05 8.70 13.70
CA PRO A 48 -7.23 7.87 13.93
C PRO A 48 -6.92 6.66 14.82
N TYR A 49 -5.71 6.08 14.67
CA TYR A 49 -5.24 4.96 15.49
C TYR A 49 -5.30 5.24 17.01
N ASN A 50 -4.96 6.46 17.45
CA ASN A 50 -5.01 6.83 18.87
C ASN A 50 -6.44 6.85 19.40
N THR A 51 -7.38 7.33 18.58
CA THR A 51 -8.80 7.32 18.95
C THR A 51 -9.29 5.88 19.07
N LEU A 52 -9.00 5.04 18.08
CA LEU A 52 -9.41 3.64 18.06
C LEU A 52 -8.81 2.85 19.23
N LEU A 53 -7.56 3.13 19.61
CA LEU A 53 -6.93 2.52 20.80
C LEU A 53 -7.61 2.95 22.11
N LYS A 54 -8.03 4.21 22.25
CA LYS A 54 -8.80 4.65 23.42
C LYS A 54 -10.17 3.98 23.48
N LEU A 55 -10.82 3.80 22.33
CA LEU A 55 -12.10 3.11 22.24
C LEU A 55 -11.96 1.61 22.53
N SER A 56 -10.88 0.95 22.11
CA SER A 56 -10.65 -0.47 22.43
C SER A 56 -10.51 -0.71 23.93
N LYS A 57 -9.88 0.22 24.67
CA LYS A 57 -9.83 0.17 26.14
C LYS A 57 -11.22 0.28 26.80
N LYS A 58 -12.19 0.92 26.13
CA LYS A 58 -13.55 1.14 26.66
C LYS A 58 -14.54 0.06 26.24
N TYR A 59 -14.50 -0.39 24.99
CA TYR A 59 -15.49 -1.30 24.39
C TYR A 59 -14.96 -2.73 24.20
N GLY A 60 -13.68 -2.97 24.44
CA GLY A 60 -13.04 -4.27 24.30
C GLY A 60 -12.27 -4.43 22.99
N SER A 61 -11.77 -5.65 22.76
CA SER A 61 -10.93 -5.99 21.60
C SER A 61 -11.69 -6.05 20.26
N VAL A 62 -13.02 -6.16 20.29
CA VAL A 62 -13.90 -6.14 19.12
C VAL A 62 -14.99 -5.11 19.37
N PHE A 63 -15.04 -4.07 18.55
CA PHE A 63 -16.06 -3.03 18.69
C PHE A 63 -16.45 -2.42 17.35
N THR A 64 -17.67 -1.88 17.27
CA THR A 64 -18.22 -1.22 16.09
C THR A 64 -17.89 0.27 16.12
N PHE A 65 -17.51 0.84 14.99
CA PHE A 65 -17.24 2.26 14.80
C PHE A 65 -17.81 2.73 13.44
N TYR A 66 -18.40 3.91 13.38
CA TYR A 66 -18.96 4.45 12.14
C TYR A 66 -18.07 5.55 11.58
N MET A 67 -17.49 5.31 10.40
CA MET A 67 -16.73 6.28 9.62
C MET A 67 -17.67 6.98 8.62
N GLY A 68 -18.33 8.03 9.08
CA GLY A 68 -19.44 8.64 8.33
C GLY A 68 -20.59 7.63 8.18
N PRO A 69 -21.06 7.33 6.96
CA PRO A 69 -22.10 6.33 6.74
C PRO A 69 -21.57 4.88 6.77
N GLN A 70 -20.24 4.69 6.73
CA GLN A 70 -19.63 3.36 6.67
C GLN A 70 -19.51 2.76 8.06
N LYS A 71 -20.11 1.59 8.26
CA LYS A 71 -19.97 0.80 9.49
C LYS A 71 -18.67 0.02 9.43
N VAL A 72 -17.88 0.10 10.50
CA VAL A 72 -16.56 -0.54 10.61
C VAL A 72 -16.51 -1.39 11.87
N VAL A 73 -16.07 -2.64 11.76
CA VAL A 73 -15.69 -3.44 12.94
C VAL A 73 -14.19 -3.32 13.15
N VAL A 74 -13.79 -2.84 14.32
CA VAL A 74 -12.40 -2.65 14.71
C VAL A 74 -11.96 -3.84 15.56
N LEU A 75 -10.86 -4.46 15.13
CA LEU A 75 -10.19 -5.54 15.83
C LEU A 75 -8.93 -5.00 16.50
N SER A 76 -8.76 -5.27 17.79
CA SER A 76 -7.64 -4.75 18.59
C SER A 76 -7.06 -5.84 19.47
N GLY A 77 -5.73 -5.91 19.53
CA GLY A 77 -4.99 -6.89 20.33
C GLY A 77 -4.67 -8.17 19.56
N TYR A 78 -3.53 -8.76 19.92
CA TYR A 78 -2.93 -9.89 19.19
C TYR A 78 -3.89 -11.07 19.02
N LYS A 79 -4.54 -11.52 20.10
CA LYS A 79 -5.43 -12.70 20.06
C LYS A 79 -6.56 -12.52 19.06
N THR A 80 -7.26 -11.40 19.14
CA THR A 80 -8.40 -11.09 18.26
C THR A 80 -7.99 -10.88 16.81
N VAL A 81 -6.88 -10.16 16.56
CA VAL A 81 -6.37 -9.96 15.20
C VAL A 81 -5.90 -11.29 14.58
N LYS A 82 -5.23 -12.15 15.35
CA LYS A 82 -4.81 -13.48 14.90
C LYS A 82 -6.01 -14.37 14.58
N GLU A 83 -7.01 -14.37 15.45
CA GLU A 83 -8.22 -15.16 15.26
C GLU A 83 -8.92 -14.79 13.95
N ALA A 84 -9.15 -13.50 13.69
CA ALA A 84 -9.78 -13.05 12.45
C ALA A 84 -8.91 -13.30 11.21
N LEU A 85 -7.64 -12.90 11.22
CA LEU A 85 -6.83 -12.86 10.00
C LEU A 85 -6.08 -14.16 9.69
N VAL A 86 -5.98 -15.08 10.65
CA VAL A 86 -5.30 -16.36 10.48
C VAL A 86 -6.27 -17.52 10.60
N ASN A 87 -7.07 -17.57 11.66
CA ASN A 87 -7.97 -18.71 11.88
C ASN A 87 -9.23 -18.61 11.01
N HIS A 88 -9.69 -17.40 10.71
CA HIS A 88 -10.84 -17.12 9.85
C HIS A 88 -10.45 -16.37 8.57
N ALA A 89 -9.26 -16.64 8.04
CA ALA A 89 -8.67 -15.88 6.93
C ALA A 89 -9.59 -15.77 5.70
N ASP A 90 -10.35 -16.82 5.38
CA ASP A 90 -11.28 -16.84 4.24
C ASP A 90 -12.48 -15.88 4.42
N GLU A 91 -12.93 -15.65 5.66
CA GLU A 91 -14.02 -14.73 5.99
C GLU A 91 -13.57 -13.26 5.95
N PHE A 92 -12.27 -13.01 6.14
CA PHE A 92 -11.65 -11.67 6.19
C PHE A 92 -10.68 -11.42 5.02
N GLU A 93 -10.80 -12.20 3.94
CA GLU A 93 -9.92 -12.12 2.78
C GLU A 93 -10.13 -10.81 1.99
N ASP A 94 -11.39 -10.36 1.92
CA ASP A 94 -11.81 -9.20 1.13
C ASP A 94 -11.18 -7.88 1.58
N ARG A 95 -10.92 -7.03 0.59
CA ARG A 95 -10.40 -5.66 0.75
C ARG A 95 -11.51 -4.64 0.62
N ASP A 96 -11.60 -3.74 1.60
CA ASP A 96 -12.37 -2.52 1.43
C ASP A 96 -11.72 -1.66 0.34
N GLN A 97 -12.43 -1.47 -0.77
CA GLN A 97 -11.92 -0.74 -1.90
C GLN A 97 -12.05 0.76 -1.62
N SER A 98 -10.93 1.40 -1.29
CA SER A 98 -10.88 2.86 -1.20
C SER A 98 -11.43 3.48 -2.49
N GLN A 99 -12.45 4.33 -2.37
CA GLN A 99 -13.09 5.01 -3.51
C GLN A 99 -12.05 5.72 -4.40
N LEU A 100 -11.10 6.42 -3.78
CA LEU A 100 -10.03 7.10 -4.49
C LEU A 100 -9.15 6.14 -5.31
N GLN A 101 -8.85 4.96 -4.77
CA GLN A 101 -8.04 3.95 -5.45
C GLN A 101 -8.83 3.22 -6.53
N HIS A 102 -10.11 2.94 -6.29
CA HIS A 102 -11.00 2.35 -7.28
C HIS A 102 -11.12 3.25 -8.51
N GLU A 103 -11.31 4.56 -8.32
CA GLU A 103 -11.33 5.53 -9.44
C GLU A 103 -10.04 5.58 -10.24
N PHE A 104 -8.89 5.35 -9.61
CA PHE A 104 -7.59 5.38 -10.28
C PHE A 104 -7.23 4.06 -10.98
N ASN A 105 -7.44 2.93 -10.31
CA ASN A 105 -7.03 1.60 -10.77
C ASN A 105 -8.14 0.80 -11.45
N GLN A 106 -9.40 1.26 -11.38
CA GLN A 106 -10.58 0.58 -11.94
C GLN A 106 -10.73 -0.86 -11.43
N GLY A 107 -10.37 -1.11 -10.16
CA GLY A 107 -10.39 -2.44 -9.55
C GLY A 107 -9.24 -3.36 -9.95
N HIS A 108 -8.28 -2.92 -10.76
CA HIS A 108 -7.08 -3.69 -11.11
C HIS A 108 -5.95 -3.56 -10.07
N GLY A 109 -5.00 -4.48 -10.13
CA GLY A 109 -3.81 -4.51 -9.28
C GLY A 109 -3.87 -5.63 -8.24
N ILE A 110 -3.12 -5.46 -7.14
CA ILE A 110 -3.00 -6.46 -6.06
C ILE A 110 -3.44 -5.91 -4.69
N ILE A 111 -3.25 -4.61 -4.45
CA ILE A 111 -3.42 -4.03 -3.11
C ILE A 111 -4.90 -3.76 -2.79
N TRP A 112 -5.69 -3.34 -3.79
CA TRP A 112 -7.08 -2.88 -3.64
C TRP A 112 -8.06 -3.61 -4.56
N SER A 113 -7.74 -4.84 -4.97
CA SER A 113 -8.55 -5.68 -5.84
C SER A 113 -9.04 -6.91 -5.07
N ASN A 114 -10.15 -7.50 -5.52
CA ASN A 114 -10.77 -8.71 -4.93
C ASN A 114 -11.10 -9.72 -6.04
N GLY A 115 -11.49 -10.93 -5.66
CA GLY A 115 -11.91 -11.99 -6.58
C GLY A 115 -10.76 -12.71 -7.29
N ASP A 116 -11.09 -13.50 -8.31
CA ASP A 116 -10.14 -14.41 -8.96
C ASP A 116 -8.96 -13.70 -9.61
N SER A 117 -9.20 -12.53 -10.23
CA SER A 117 -8.13 -11.72 -10.82
C SER A 117 -7.10 -11.29 -9.79
N TRP A 118 -7.53 -10.95 -8.57
CA TRP A 118 -6.61 -10.65 -7.47
C TRP A 118 -5.83 -11.89 -7.02
N LYS A 119 -6.49 -13.05 -6.87
CA LYS A 119 -5.84 -14.32 -6.48
C LYS A 119 -4.75 -14.71 -7.47
N GLU A 120 -5.06 -14.65 -8.77
CA GLU A 120 -4.11 -14.93 -9.85
C GLU A 120 -2.93 -13.94 -9.84
N MET A 121 -3.21 -12.63 -9.83
CA MET A 121 -2.17 -11.61 -9.87
C MET A 121 -1.26 -11.65 -8.63
N ARG A 122 -1.84 -11.88 -7.45
CA ARG A 122 -1.10 -12.04 -6.20
C ARG A 122 -0.19 -13.27 -6.24
N ARG A 123 -0.70 -14.42 -6.70
CA ARG A 123 0.11 -15.64 -6.85
C ARG A 123 1.25 -15.42 -7.84
N PHE A 124 0.95 -14.83 -8.99
CA PHE A 124 1.95 -14.48 -10.00
C PHE A 124 3.04 -13.56 -9.45
N ALA A 125 2.66 -12.50 -8.74
CA ALA A 125 3.60 -11.56 -8.14
C ALA A 125 4.49 -12.20 -7.08
N LEU A 126 3.92 -12.96 -6.15
CA LEU A 126 4.68 -13.62 -5.09
C LEU A 126 5.66 -14.66 -5.63
N MET A 127 5.25 -15.42 -6.65
CA MET A 127 6.12 -16.41 -7.29
C MET A 127 7.32 -15.72 -7.95
N ASN A 128 7.06 -14.73 -8.81
CA ASN A 128 8.12 -14.04 -9.54
C ASN A 128 9.02 -13.21 -8.62
N LEU A 129 8.48 -12.52 -7.61
CA LEU A 129 9.30 -11.77 -6.65
C LEU A 129 10.26 -12.69 -5.89
N LYS A 130 9.83 -13.92 -5.53
CA LYS A 130 10.71 -14.93 -4.94
C LYS A 130 11.79 -15.40 -5.93
N ASP A 131 11.47 -15.51 -7.20
CA ASP A 131 12.45 -15.88 -8.24
C ASP A 131 13.48 -14.78 -8.47
N PHE A 132 13.07 -13.51 -8.39
CA PHE A 132 13.96 -12.34 -8.44
C PHE A 132 14.62 -11.99 -7.09
N GLY A 133 14.59 -12.91 -6.13
CA GLY A 133 15.43 -12.85 -4.94
C GLY A 133 14.71 -12.53 -3.63
N MET A 134 13.40 -12.27 -3.61
CA MET A 134 12.67 -12.03 -2.37
C MET A 134 12.79 -13.23 -1.42
N GLY A 135 13.41 -13.02 -0.26
CA GLY A 135 13.68 -14.07 0.72
C GLY A 135 14.82 -15.04 0.35
N LYS A 136 15.66 -14.68 -0.63
CA LYS A 136 16.85 -15.43 -1.05
C LYS A 136 18.09 -14.52 -1.04
N ARG A 137 19.29 -15.10 -1.17
CA ARG A 137 20.57 -14.36 -1.18
C ARG A 137 20.67 -13.27 -2.27
N ALA A 138 19.97 -13.43 -3.39
CA ALA A 138 20.00 -12.44 -4.48
C ALA A 138 19.46 -11.06 -4.08
N ILE A 139 18.48 -10.94 -3.16
CA ILE A 139 18.07 -9.62 -2.66
C ILE A 139 19.07 -9.05 -1.65
N GLU A 140 19.77 -9.92 -0.91
CA GLU A 140 20.82 -9.50 0.03
C GLU A 140 21.93 -8.76 -0.70
N GLU A 141 22.39 -9.29 -1.84
CA GLU A 141 23.41 -8.64 -2.67
C GLU A 141 22.95 -7.26 -3.16
N LYS A 142 21.70 -7.12 -3.62
CA LYS A 142 21.10 -5.83 -4.01
C LYS A 142 21.00 -4.85 -2.84
N ILE A 143 20.67 -5.34 -1.64
CA ILE A 143 20.60 -4.52 -0.42
C ILE A 143 22.01 -4.06 -0.02
N ILE A 144 23.01 -4.92 -0.08
CA ILE A 144 24.40 -4.60 0.23
C ILE A 144 24.93 -3.55 -0.76
N GLU A 145 24.68 -3.74 -2.05
CA GLU A 145 25.05 -2.79 -3.12
C GLU A 145 24.43 -1.41 -2.85
N GLU A 146 23.12 -1.33 -2.64
CA GLU A 146 22.46 -0.04 -2.35
C GLU A 146 22.88 0.56 -1.01
N SER A 147 23.24 -0.26 -0.02
CA SER A 147 23.79 0.21 1.25
C SER A 147 25.15 0.90 1.05
N GLN A 148 26.01 0.37 0.16
CA GLN A 148 27.28 1.00 -0.17
C GLN A 148 27.07 2.36 -0.86
N HIS A 149 26.11 2.45 -1.78
CA HIS A 149 25.73 3.72 -2.42
C HIS A 149 25.22 4.74 -1.39
N LEU A 150 24.32 4.31 -0.50
CA LEU A 150 23.79 5.15 0.56
C LEU A 150 24.92 5.65 1.47
N ILE A 151 25.82 4.77 1.93
CA ILE A 151 26.99 5.16 2.74
C ILE A 151 27.85 6.21 2.02
N GLY A 152 28.05 6.06 0.71
CA GLY A 152 28.76 7.05 -0.10
C GLY A 152 28.12 8.44 -0.02
N VAL A 153 26.79 8.50 -0.15
CA VAL A 153 26.03 9.75 -0.01
C VAL A 153 26.14 10.32 1.41
N LEU A 154 26.02 9.48 2.44
CA LEU A 154 26.10 9.92 3.83
C LEU A 154 27.48 10.52 4.16
N LYS A 155 28.56 9.96 3.61
CA LYS A 155 29.93 10.47 3.79
C LYS A 155 30.12 11.89 3.24
N ASN A 156 29.38 12.27 2.21
CA ASN A 156 29.50 13.60 1.60
C ASN A 156 29.05 14.74 2.54
N PHE A 157 28.23 14.43 3.55
CA PHE A 157 27.78 15.42 4.54
C PHE A 157 28.82 15.71 5.64
N LYS A 158 29.96 14.98 5.69
CA LYS A 158 31.11 15.26 6.57
C LYS A 158 30.78 15.49 8.05
N GLY A 159 29.72 14.85 8.56
CA GLY A 159 29.29 14.98 9.96
C GLY A 159 28.38 16.18 10.25
N GLU A 160 28.01 16.97 9.24
CA GLU A 160 27.00 18.02 9.38
C GLU A 160 25.59 17.41 9.49
N ALA A 161 24.64 18.21 10.00
CA ALA A 161 23.24 17.81 10.04
C ALA A 161 22.65 17.84 8.62
N PHE A 162 21.93 16.79 8.25
CA PHE A 162 21.27 16.68 6.95
C PHE A 162 19.95 15.91 7.06
N ASP A 163 19.08 16.06 6.05
CA ASP A 163 17.84 15.28 5.97
C ASP A 163 18.11 13.88 5.40
N THR A 164 17.91 12.85 6.22
CA THR A 164 18.07 11.45 5.82
C THR A 164 16.89 10.93 5.00
N THR A 165 15.77 11.65 4.95
CA THR A 165 14.52 11.19 4.36
C THR A 165 14.69 10.86 2.88
N GLN A 166 15.30 11.76 2.11
CA GLN A 166 15.48 11.57 0.67
C GLN A 166 16.51 10.46 0.34
N PRO A 167 17.72 10.44 0.92
CA PRO A 167 18.67 9.35 0.68
C PRO A 167 18.11 7.96 1.00
N ILE A 168 17.36 7.82 2.10
CA ILE A 168 16.73 6.55 2.48
C ILE A 168 15.62 6.17 1.49
N ARG A 169 14.78 7.13 1.06
CA ARG A 169 13.74 6.88 0.05
C ARG A 169 14.34 6.41 -1.26
N PHE A 170 15.47 6.97 -1.69
CA PHE A 170 16.18 6.54 -2.90
C PHE A 170 16.73 5.12 -2.77
N ALA A 171 17.45 4.81 -1.70
CA ALA A 171 18.00 3.46 -1.48
C ALA A 171 16.90 2.38 -1.46
N VAL A 172 15.82 2.60 -0.71
CA VAL A 172 14.69 1.66 -0.63
C VAL A 172 13.99 1.53 -1.99
N SER A 173 13.79 2.64 -2.70
CA SER A 173 13.15 2.59 -4.02
C SER A 173 14.01 1.83 -5.02
N ASN A 174 15.33 2.01 -5.00
CA ASN A 174 16.23 1.33 -5.92
C ASN A 174 16.26 -0.18 -5.71
N ILE A 175 16.20 -0.66 -4.46
CA ILE A 175 16.10 -2.10 -4.19
C ILE A 175 14.87 -2.67 -4.93
N ILE A 176 13.72 -2.01 -4.81
CA ILE A 176 12.49 -2.43 -5.51
C ILE A 176 12.62 -2.27 -7.03
N CYS A 177 13.15 -1.14 -7.52
CA CYS A 177 13.40 -0.92 -8.95
C CYS A 177 14.27 -2.02 -9.55
N SER A 178 15.31 -2.45 -8.84
CA SER A 178 16.22 -3.50 -9.29
C SER A 178 15.56 -4.89 -9.37
N MET A 179 14.47 -5.12 -8.62
CA MET A 179 13.67 -6.35 -8.69
C MET A 179 12.57 -6.24 -9.75
N VAL A 180 11.98 -5.06 -9.90
CA VAL A 180 10.83 -4.84 -10.78
C VAL A 180 11.28 -4.65 -12.24
N TYR A 181 12.23 -3.75 -12.46
CA TYR A 181 12.75 -3.40 -13.78
C TYR A 181 14.04 -4.15 -14.14
N GLY A 182 14.69 -4.78 -13.15
CA GLY A 182 15.97 -5.47 -13.34
C GLY A 182 17.19 -4.55 -13.27
N SER A 183 17.02 -3.25 -13.00
CA SER A 183 18.11 -2.28 -12.91
C SER A 183 17.89 -1.25 -11.80
N ARG A 184 19.00 -0.72 -11.26
CA ARG A 184 19.02 0.44 -10.37
C ARG A 184 19.09 1.74 -11.16
N PHE A 185 18.68 2.83 -10.54
CA PHE A 185 18.83 4.18 -11.08
C PHE A 185 19.89 4.96 -10.30
N GLN A 186 20.51 5.94 -10.94
CA GLN A 186 21.40 6.86 -10.23
C GLN A 186 20.59 7.85 -9.38
N TYR A 187 21.15 8.32 -8.28
CA TYR A 187 20.41 9.21 -7.36
C TYR A 187 20.23 10.63 -7.92
N ASP A 188 21.08 11.02 -8.88
CA ASP A 188 21.00 12.28 -9.61
C ASP A 188 20.16 12.16 -10.90
N ASP A 189 19.65 10.97 -11.23
CA ASP A 189 18.75 10.77 -12.36
C ASP A 189 17.45 11.55 -12.12
N PRO A 190 17.10 12.52 -13.00
CA PRO A 190 15.90 13.33 -12.84
C PRO A 190 14.62 12.51 -12.98
N ASP A 191 14.60 11.46 -13.80
CA ASP A 191 13.44 10.60 -13.98
C ASP A 191 13.18 9.80 -12.70
N PHE A 192 14.24 9.23 -12.12
CA PHE A 192 14.15 8.50 -10.86
C PHE A 192 13.74 9.40 -9.68
N THR A 193 14.38 10.57 -9.58
CA THR A 193 14.06 11.57 -8.54
C THR A 193 12.60 11.99 -8.63
N SER A 194 12.11 12.25 -9.85
CA SER A 194 10.70 12.58 -10.12
C SER A 194 9.76 11.43 -9.75
N LEU A 195 10.10 10.19 -10.11
CA LEU A 195 9.32 9.01 -9.78
C LEU A 195 9.15 8.83 -8.27
N VAL A 196 10.26 8.89 -7.52
CA VAL A 196 10.26 8.72 -6.06
C VAL A 196 9.54 9.88 -5.37
N HIS A 197 9.73 11.11 -5.84
CA HIS A 197 9.01 12.28 -5.34
C HIS A 197 7.50 12.13 -5.55
N ASN A 198 7.06 11.84 -6.78
CA ASN A 198 5.65 11.69 -7.11
C ASN A 198 5.01 10.55 -6.30
N MET A 199 5.72 9.44 -6.11
CA MET A 199 5.25 8.32 -5.29
C MET A 199 5.10 8.74 -3.82
N SER A 200 6.11 9.39 -3.25
CA SER A 200 6.11 9.84 -1.86
C SER A 200 4.98 10.85 -1.59
N SER A 201 4.85 11.85 -2.44
CA SER A 201 3.80 12.88 -2.36
C SER A 201 2.41 12.28 -2.53
N ARG A 202 2.26 11.30 -3.43
CA ARG A 202 1.00 10.56 -3.59
C ARG A 202 0.63 9.76 -2.34
N ASN A 203 1.61 9.10 -1.70
CA ASN A 203 1.40 8.33 -0.48
C ASN A 203 1.03 9.24 0.71
N GLU A 204 1.68 10.39 0.84
CA GLU A 204 1.35 11.38 1.87
C GLU A 204 -0.09 11.92 1.70
N LEU A 205 -0.48 12.24 0.46
CA LEU A 205 -1.85 12.66 0.17
C LEU A 205 -2.87 11.58 0.51
N PHE A 206 -2.58 10.32 0.19
CA PHE A 206 -3.45 9.18 0.50
C PHE A 206 -3.77 9.07 2.00
N GLY A 207 -2.78 9.32 2.86
CA GLY A 207 -2.93 9.35 4.31
C GLY A 207 -3.47 10.66 4.89
N SER A 208 -3.77 11.66 4.05
CA SER A 208 -4.19 12.98 4.54
C SER A 208 -5.64 12.98 5.05
N PRO A 209 -5.96 13.78 6.09
CA PRO A 209 -7.34 13.92 6.60
C PRO A 209 -8.36 14.27 5.50
N SER A 210 -7.96 15.10 4.53
CA SER A 210 -8.83 15.50 3.43
C SER A 210 -9.23 14.34 2.52
N ILE A 211 -8.32 13.39 2.27
CA ILE A 211 -8.61 12.20 1.47
C ILE A 211 -9.42 11.20 2.29
N THR A 212 -9.14 11.06 3.59
CA THR A 212 -9.96 10.24 4.49
C THR A 212 -11.42 10.71 4.49
N VAL A 213 -11.68 12.02 4.61
CA VAL A 213 -13.04 12.59 4.55
C VAL A 213 -13.68 12.36 3.19
N TYR A 214 -12.91 12.48 2.09
CA TYR A 214 -13.40 12.15 0.75
C TYR A 214 -13.83 10.69 0.63
N ASN A 215 -13.04 9.75 1.13
CA ASN A 215 -13.37 8.32 1.10
C ASN A 215 -14.66 8.01 1.88
N MET A 216 -14.91 8.71 3.00
CA MET A 216 -16.14 8.55 3.79
C MET A 216 -17.37 9.17 3.12
N PHE A 217 -17.19 10.30 2.43
CA PHE A 217 -18.27 11.06 1.79
C PHE A 217 -17.93 11.47 0.35
N PRO A 218 -17.84 10.52 -0.59
CA PRO A 218 -17.36 10.81 -1.93
C PRO A 218 -18.18 11.87 -2.66
N TRP A 219 -19.51 11.86 -2.50
CA TRP A 219 -20.41 12.77 -3.21
C TRP A 219 -20.27 14.23 -2.76
N PHE A 220 -19.96 14.48 -1.49
CA PHE A 220 -19.86 15.84 -0.95
C PHE A 220 -18.49 16.49 -1.23
N PHE A 221 -17.44 15.69 -1.33
CA PHE A 221 -16.05 16.17 -1.33
C PHE A 221 -15.27 15.92 -2.64
N LYS A 222 -15.96 15.71 -3.77
CA LYS A 222 -15.31 15.47 -5.09
C LYS A 222 -14.33 16.57 -5.52
N TRP A 223 -14.52 17.79 -5.02
CA TRP A 223 -13.82 19.00 -5.44
C TRP A 223 -12.49 19.25 -4.70
N ILE A 224 -12.16 18.44 -3.69
CA ILE A 224 -10.99 18.66 -2.83
C ILE A 224 -9.70 18.77 -3.68
N PRO A 225 -8.87 19.81 -3.50
CA PRO A 225 -7.62 19.99 -4.25
C PRO A 225 -6.67 18.79 -4.16
N ASN A 226 -6.57 18.18 -2.98
CA ASN A 226 -5.72 17.01 -2.73
C ASN A 226 -6.13 15.79 -3.56
N ARG A 227 -7.42 15.64 -3.90
CA ARG A 227 -7.88 14.60 -4.84
C ARG A 227 -7.28 14.83 -6.22
N LYS A 228 -7.40 16.06 -6.76
CA LYS A 228 -6.82 16.41 -8.07
C LYS A 228 -5.31 16.18 -8.09
N LEU A 229 -4.61 16.56 -7.01
CA LEU A 229 -3.17 16.38 -6.89
C LEU A 229 -2.78 14.89 -6.84
N PHE A 230 -3.53 14.06 -6.11
CA PHE A 230 -3.34 12.60 -6.07
C PHE A 230 -3.44 11.98 -7.47
N PHE A 231 -4.46 12.35 -8.24
CA PHE A 231 -4.62 11.86 -9.62
C PHE A 231 -3.50 12.36 -10.54
N ARG A 232 -3.04 13.61 -10.40
CA ARG A 232 -1.91 14.15 -11.18
C ARG A 232 -0.63 13.38 -10.93
N PHE A 233 -0.25 13.16 -9.66
CA PHE A 233 0.93 12.35 -9.34
C PHE A 233 0.77 10.91 -9.84
N GLY A 234 -0.41 10.32 -9.68
CA GLY A 234 -0.68 8.98 -10.20
C GLY A 234 -0.55 8.88 -11.72
N ALA A 235 -1.06 9.86 -12.46
CA ALA A 235 -0.93 9.91 -13.91
C ALA A 235 0.53 10.06 -14.35
N ALA A 236 1.30 10.93 -13.69
CA ALA A 236 2.73 11.09 -13.96
C ALA A 236 3.51 9.78 -13.75
N ILE A 237 3.27 9.09 -12.62
CA ILE A 237 3.87 7.78 -12.34
C ILE A 237 3.48 6.75 -13.41
N LYS A 238 2.21 6.74 -13.84
CA LYS A 238 1.74 5.82 -14.90
C LYS A 238 2.45 6.07 -16.22
N ILE A 239 2.58 7.33 -16.63
CA ILE A 239 3.27 7.71 -17.88
C ILE A 239 4.73 7.28 -17.85
N GLN A 240 5.47 7.60 -16.78
CA GLN A 240 6.87 7.20 -16.64
C GLN A 240 7.04 5.68 -16.65
N ASN A 241 6.18 4.95 -15.92
CA ASN A 241 6.20 3.48 -15.94
C ASN A 241 5.94 2.92 -17.34
N LEU A 242 4.98 3.46 -18.09
CA LEU A 242 4.70 3.01 -19.46
C LEU A 242 5.89 3.23 -20.40
N GLN A 243 6.60 4.35 -20.27
CA GLN A 243 7.83 4.61 -21.03
C GLN A 243 8.90 3.58 -20.69
N LEU A 244 9.10 3.29 -19.40
CA LEU A 244 10.07 2.30 -18.96
C LEU A 244 9.70 0.88 -19.45
N PHE A 245 8.42 0.51 -19.38
CA PHE A 245 7.93 -0.77 -19.89
C PHE A 245 8.13 -0.90 -21.40
N SER A 246 7.98 0.18 -22.17
CA SER A 246 8.26 0.18 -23.61
C SER A 246 9.73 -0.16 -23.89
N ARG A 247 10.65 0.50 -23.20
CA ARG A 247 12.10 0.24 -23.33
C ARG A 247 12.49 -1.18 -22.93
N LEU A 248 11.88 -1.70 -21.86
CA LEU A 248 12.10 -3.07 -21.43
C LEU A 248 11.56 -4.08 -22.46
N LYS A 249 10.40 -3.79 -23.07
CA LYS A 249 9.79 -4.64 -24.10
C LYS A 249 10.66 -4.77 -25.36
N GLU A 250 11.33 -3.69 -25.78
CA GLU A 250 12.23 -3.71 -26.94
C GLU A 250 13.43 -4.66 -26.77
N THR A 251 13.86 -4.86 -25.53
CA THR A 251 15.02 -5.67 -25.15
C THR A 251 14.61 -6.95 -24.42
N LEU A 252 13.34 -7.36 -24.54
CA LEU A 252 12.78 -8.50 -23.83
C LEU A 252 13.35 -9.81 -24.38
N ASN A 253 13.95 -10.61 -23.50
CA ASN A 253 14.33 -11.99 -23.78
C ASN A 253 13.42 -12.95 -22.98
N PRO A 254 12.52 -13.72 -23.62
CA PRO A 254 11.63 -14.65 -22.94
C PRO A 254 12.33 -15.72 -22.12
N GLN A 255 13.58 -16.07 -22.46
CA GLN A 255 14.36 -17.09 -21.75
C GLN A 255 15.10 -16.54 -20.53
N MET A 256 15.25 -15.22 -20.43
CA MET A 256 16.01 -14.56 -19.37
C MET A 256 15.31 -13.27 -18.95
N CYS A 257 14.32 -13.41 -18.05
CA CYS A 257 13.64 -12.25 -17.47
C CYS A 257 14.58 -11.53 -16.50
N ARG A 258 14.71 -10.20 -16.65
CA ARG A 258 15.58 -9.37 -15.80
C ARG A 258 14.90 -8.96 -14.50
N GLY A 259 13.57 -8.94 -14.48
CA GLY A 259 12.77 -8.55 -13.33
C GLY A 259 11.28 -8.83 -13.52
N PHE A 260 10.49 -8.39 -12.55
CA PHE A 260 9.04 -8.64 -12.51
C PHE A 260 8.30 -8.20 -13.79
N VAL A 261 8.69 -7.07 -14.39
CA VAL A 261 8.06 -6.54 -15.60
C VAL A 261 8.27 -7.47 -16.79
N ASP A 262 9.48 -7.98 -16.99
CA ASP A 262 9.77 -8.92 -18.09
C ASP A 262 8.93 -10.19 -17.94
N ALA A 263 8.90 -10.76 -16.73
CA ALA A 263 8.08 -11.94 -16.45
C ALA A 263 6.60 -11.68 -16.75
N PHE A 264 6.10 -10.50 -16.38
CA PHE A 264 4.73 -10.10 -16.68
C PHE A 264 4.47 -9.97 -18.19
N LEU A 265 5.40 -9.37 -18.94
CA LEU A 265 5.30 -9.24 -20.39
C LEU A 265 5.32 -10.60 -21.10
N VAL A 266 6.19 -11.52 -20.68
CA VAL A 266 6.26 -12.90 -21.20
C VAL A 266 4.95 -13.64 -20.90
N GLN A 267 4.45 -13.55 -19.67
CA GLN A 267 3.18 -14.18 -19.30
C GLN A 267 2.02 -13.63 -20.15
N LYS A 268 1.99 -12.31 -20.39
CA LYS A 268 0.98 -11.67 -21.24
C LYS A 268 1.05 -12.21 -22.69
N GLN A 269 2.25 -12.29 -23.28
CA GLN A 269 2.44 -12.84 -24.62
C GLN A 269 1.95 -14.30 -24.71
N ASN A 270 2.29 -15.12 -23.71
CA ASN A 270 1.86 -16.52 -23.67
C ASN A 270 0.33 -16.67 -23.62
N LEU A 271 -0.35 -15.80 -22.86
CA LEU A 271 -1.81 -15.81 -22.78
C LEU A 271 -2.47 -15.30 -24.07
N GLU A 272 -1.88 -14.30 -24.73
CA GLU A 272 -2.36 -13.79 -26.02
C GLU A 272 -2.25 -14.85 -27.12
N VAL A 273 -1.13 -15.59 -27.19
CA VAL A 273 -0.97 -16.71 -28.14
C VAL A 273 -2.00 -17.80 -27.88
N ARG A 274 -2.24 -18.17 -26.60
CA ARG A 274 -3.25 -19.18 -26.26
C ARG A 274 -4.65 -18.77 -26.70
N LYS A 275 -5.01 -17.48 -26.57
CA LYS A 275 -6.30 -16.94 -27.03
C LYS A 275 -6.47 -16.90 -28.55
N GLN A 276 -5.39 -17.04 -29.33
CA GLN A 276 -5.45 -17.11 -30.79
C GLN A 276 -5.56 -18.55 -31.31
N ILE A 277 -5.26 -19.53 -30.45
CA ILE A 277 -5.27 -20.97 -30.78
C ILE A 277 -6.64 -21.61 -30.46
N TYR A 278 -7.45 -20.96 -29.62
CA TYR A 278 -8.82 -21.35 -29.27
C TYR A 278 -9.81 -20.28 -29.74
#